data_AF-A0AA88DMF0-F1
#
_entry.id   AF-A0AA88DMF0-F1
#
_cell.length_a   1.000
_cell.length_b   1.000
_cell.length_c   1.000
_cell.angle_alpha   90.00
_cell.angle_beta   90.00
_cell.angle_gamma   90.00
#
_symmetry.space_group_name_H-M   'P 1'
#
loop_
_entity.id
_entity.type
_entity.pdbx_description
1 polymer ?
#
loop_
_entity_poly.entity_id
_entity_poly.type
_entity_poly.pdbx_seq_one_letter_code
_entity_poly.pdbx_strand_id
1 'polypeptide(L)'
;MGILTLIVSGAILLLLTGATVTATVLGLVLFTPLIVLSSPIWVPAAFVLFFVAAGFLSLCGFGVAVVGGLAWSYRYFRGLHPAGSDRFNYARSRIYDTASHVKDYAREYGGYLQSKVKDAAPGA
;
A
#
# COMPACT_ATOMS: atom_id res chain seq x y z
N MET A 1 -40.08 18.18 42.83
CA MET A 1 -40.27 17.87 41.39
C MET A 1 -39.13 17.03 40.78
N GLY A 2 -37.85 17.27 41.13
CA GLY A 2 -36.72 16.55 40.49
C GLY A 2 -36.60 15.04 40.76
N ILE A 3 -37.04 14.54 41.91
CA ILE A 3 -36.94 13.10 42.24
C ILE A 3 -37.92 12.28 41.38
N LEU A 4 -39.14 12.78 41.18
CA LEU A 4 -40.15 12.11 40.36
C LEU A 4 -39.68 11.99 38.90
N THR A 5 -39.09 13.04 38.36
CA THR A 5 -38.55 13.03 36.99
C THR A 5 -37.36 12.06 36.85
N LEU A 6 -36.52 11.94 37.88
CA LEU A 6 -35.38 11.03 37.89
C LEU A 6 -35.82 9.55 37.99
N ILE A 7 -36.90 9.28 38.73
CA ILE A 7 -37.49 7.93 38.79
C ILE A 7 -38.12 7.56 37.43
N VAL A 8 -38.86 8.48 36.81
CA VAL A 8 -39.49 8.23 35.51
C VAL A 8 -38.44 8.02 34.40
N SER A 9 -37.42 8.88 34.32
CA SER A 9 -36.35 8.71 33.34
C SER A 9 -35.52 7.45 33.60
N GLY A 10 -35.22 7.16 34.87
CA GLY A 10 -34.54 5.93 35.28
C GLY A 10 -35.33 4.69 34.88
N ALA A 11 -36.64 4.67 35.08
CA ALA A 11 -37.50 3.56 34.67
C ALA A 11 -37.50 3.36 33.16
N ILE A 12 -37.59 4.42 32.37
CA ILE A 12 -37.54 4.35 30.90
C ILE A 12 -36.19 3.83 30.42
N LEU A 13 -35.09 4.33 30.98
CA LEU A 13 -33.73 3.89 30.64
C LEU A 13 -33.50 2.43 31.01
N LEU A 14 -34.01 1.99 32.17
CA LEU A 14 -33.92 0.60 32.62
C LEU A 14 -34.72 -0.32 31.70
N LEU A 15 -35.94 0.06 31.33
CA LEU A 15 -36.75 -0.69 30.36
C LEU A 15 -36.09 -0.75 28.99
N LEU A 16 -35.55 0.37 28.51
CA LEU A 16 -34.87 0.43 27.22
C LEU A 16 -33.62 -0.46 27.22
N THR A 17 -32.81 -0.39 28.27
CA THR A 17 -31.61 -1.21 28.42
C THR A 17 -31.98 -2.68 28.54
N GLY A 18 -33.00 -3.02 29.32
CA GLY A 18 -33.53 -4.39 29.42
C GLY A 18 -34.02 -4.91 28.07
N ALA A 19 -34.75 -4.10 27.31
CA ALA A 19 -35.22 -4.44 25.97
C ALA A 19 -34.06 -4.62 24.99
N THR A 20 -33.07 -3.73 24.99
CA THR A 20 -31.88 -3.84 24.15
C THR A 20 -31.10 -5.10 24.50
N VAL A 21 -30.83 -5.35 25.78
CA VAL A 21 -30.12 -6.57 26.23
C VAL A 21 -30.89 -7.81 25.81
N THR A 22 -32.20 -7.84 26.01
CA THR A 22 -33.04 -8.99 25.62
C THR A 22 -33.03 -9.20 24.10
N ALA A 23 -33.16 -8.13 23.32
CA ALA A 23 -33.09 -8.20 21.87
C ALA A 23 -31.71 -8.64 21.38
N THR A 24 -30.63 -8.15 21.98
CA THR A 24 -29.25 -8.56 21.67
C THR A 24 -29.00 -10.01 22.06
N VAL A 25 -29.51 -10.47 23.20
CA VAL A 25 -29.40 -11.87 23.64
C VAL A 25 -30.20 -12.78 22.73
N LEU A 26 -31.45 -12.45 22.38
CA LEU A 26 -32.22 -13.22 21.38
C LEU A 26 -31.52 -13.23 20.03
N GLY A 27 -31.02 -12.07 19.59
CA GLY A 27 -30.24 -11.94 18.37
C GLY A 27 -29.01 -12.84 18.39
N LEU A 28 -28.23 -12.82 19.48
CA LEU A 28 -27.10 -13.71 19.71
C LEU A 28 -27.55 -15.17 19.71
N VAL A 29 -28.61 -15.55 20.41
CA VAL A 29 -29.09 -16.94 20.47
C VAL A 29 -29.54 -17.44 19.09
N LEU A 30 -30.12 -16.58 18.25
CA LEU A 30 -30.46 -16.90 16.86
C LEU A 30 -29.24 -16.93 15.94
N PHE A 31 -28.30 -16.01 16.13
CA PHE A 31 -27.04 -15.96 15.40
C PHE A 31 -26.05 -17.04 15.84
N THR A 32 -26.12 -17.55 17.06
CA THR A 32 -25.19 -18.55 17.61
C THR A 32 -25.21 -19.86 16.81
N PRO A 33 -26.36 -20.51 16.56
CA PRO A 33 -26.39 -21.69 15.69
C PRO A 33 -26.04 -21.31 14.25
N LEU A 34 -26.36 -20.09 13.79
CA LEU A 34 -25.97 -19.62 12.47
C LEU A 34 -24.44 -19.53 12.35
N ILE A 35 -23.74 -18.91 13.30
CA ILE A 35 -22.29 -18.75 13.36
C ILE A 35 -21.59 -20.10 13.56
N VAL A 36 -22.17 -21.00 14.36
CA VAL A 36 -21.62 -22.35 14.60
C VAL A 36 -21.82 -23.26 13.38
N LEU A 37 -22.98 -23.24 12.71
CA LEU A 37 -23.20 -23.98 11.46
C LEU A 37 -22.46 -23.36 10.27
N SER A 38 -22.37 -22.04 10.19
CA SER A 38 -21.69 -21.31 9.11
C SER A 38 -20.23 -21.00 9.42
N SER A 39 -19.68 -21.54 10.52
CA SER A 39 -18.28 -21.45 10.91
C SER A 39 -17.30 -21.79 9.77
N PRO A 40 -17.53 -22.80 8.91
CA PRO A 40 -16.66 -23.05 7.77
C PRO A 40 -16.93 -22.15 6.54
N ILE A 41 -18.01 -21.35 6.53
CA ILE A 41 -18.43 -20.49 5.40
C ILE A 41 -18.08 -19.01 5.61
N TRP A 42 -18.02 -18.52 6.84
CA TRP A 42 -17.64 -17.13 7.11
C TRP A 42 -16.18 -16.83 6.82
N VAL A 43 -15.28 -17.79 7.07
CA VAL A 43 -13.86 -17.66 6.72
C VAL A 43 -13.68 -17.44 5.21
N PRO A 44 -14.23 -18.27 4.30
CA PRO A 44 -14.14 -18.03 2.88
C PRO A 44 -14.93 -16.79 2.42
N ALA A 45 -16.09 -16.48 3.00
CA ALA A 45 -16.84 -15.27 2.63
C ALA A 45 -16.08 -13.97 2.99
N ALA A 46 -15.47 -13.91 4.17
CA ALA A 46 -14.64 -12.78 4.58
C ALA A 46 -13.38 -12.68 3.71
N PHE A 47 -12.78 -13.82 3.34
CA PHE A 47 -11.62 -13.85 2.44
C PHE A 47 -11.99 -13.32 1.05
N VAL A 48 -13.11 -13.76 0.47
CA VAL A 48 -13.60 -13.26 -0.82
C VAL A 48 -13.88 -11.76 -0.74
N LEU A 49 -14.55 -11.28 0.30
CA LEU A 49 -14.84 -9.85 0.47
C LEU A 49 -13.56 -9.02 0.64
N PHE A 50 -12.57 -9.53 1.38
CA PHE A 50 -11.26 -8.90 1.50
C PHE A 50 -10.53 -8.85 0.16
N PHE A 51 -10.54 -9.93 -0.63
CA PHE A 51 -9.92 -9.97 -1.96
C PHE A 51 -10.64 -9.07 -2.96
N VAL A 52 -11.97 -8.97 -2.89
CA VAL A 52 -12.75 -8.04 -3.71
C VAL A 52 -12.45 -6.60 -3.33
N ALA A 53 -12.41 -6.27 -2.05
CA ALA A 53 -12.05 -4.94 -1.58
C ALA A 53 -10.60 -4.58 -1.94
N ALA A 54 -9.64 -5.48 -1.70
CA ALA A 54 -8.25 -5.31 -2.05
C ALA A 54 -8.04 -5.23 -3.57
N GLY A 55 -8.72 -6.07 -4.34
CA GLY A 55 -8.68 -6.07 -5.80
C GLY A 55 -9.30 -4.79 -6.37
N PHE A 56 -10.42 -4.33 -5.83
CA PHE A 56 -11.07 -3.08 -6.22
C PHE A 56 -10.20 -1.87 -5.86
N LEU A 57 -9.65 -1.80 -4.65
CA LEU A 57 -8.71 -0.76 -4.23
C LEU A 57 -7.42 -0.80 -5.05
N SER A 58 -6.95 -1.99 -5.40
CA SER A 58 -5.79 -2.17 -6.27
C SER A 58 -6.08 -1.69 -7.68
N LEU A 59 -7.20 -2.09 -8.30
CA LEU A 59 -7.61 -1.63 -9.63
C LEU A 59 -7.86 -0.11 -9.67
N CYS A 60 -8.53 0.42 -8.66
CA CYS A 60 -8.85 1.85 -8.58
C CYS A 60 -7.60 2.69 -8.28
N GLY A 61 -6.75 2.24 -7.35
CA GLY A 61 -5.49 2.90 -7.02
C GLY A 61 -4.46 2.78 -8.15
N PHE A 62 -4.37 1.62 -8.80
CA PHE A 62 -3.49 1.39 -9.94
C PHE A 62 -3.92 2.19 -11.17
N GLY A 63 -5.23 2.30 -11.43
CA GLY A 63 -5.76 3.16 -12.49
C GLY A 63 -5.34 4.63 -12.30
N VAL A 64 -5.51 5.17 -11.09
CA VAL A 64 -5.08 6.54 -10.76
C VAL A 64 -3.56 6.68 -10.81
N ALA A 65 -2.80 5.69 -10.36
CA ALA A 65 -1.34 5.70 -10.43
C ALA A 65 -0.81 5.66 -11.87
N VAL A 66 -1.41 4.84 -12.74
CA VAL A 66 -1.03 4.73 -14.16
C VAL A 66 -1.40 6.01 -14.91
N VAL A 67 -2.62 6.51 -14.75
CA VAL A 67 -3.06 7.77 -15.39
C VAL A 67 -2.26 8.95 -14.86
N GLY A 68 -2.01 9.01 -13.55
CA GLY A 68 -1.18 10.03 -12.92
C GLY A 68 0.27 9.97 -13.41
N GLY A 69 0.86 8.78 -13.52
CA GLY A 69 2.20 8.57 -14.04
C GLY A 69 2.32 8.93 -15.52
N LEU A 70 1.35 8.56 -16.35
CA LEU A 70 1.27 8.94 -17.76
C LEU A 70 1.07 10.44 -17.95
N ALA A 71 0.20 11.06 -17.15
CA ALA A 71 0.00 12.51 -17.18
C ALA A 71 1.26 13.26 -16.73
N TRP A 72 1.97 12.74 -15.72
CA TRP A 72 3.22 13.30 -15.22
C TRP A 72 4.35 13.17 -16.27
N SER A 73 4.50 12.00 -16.89
CA SER A 73 5.51 11.78 -17.93
C SER A 73 5.23 12.59 -19.20
N TYR A 74 3.96 12.65 -19.62
CA TYR A 74 3.54 13.48 -20.75
C TYR A 74 3.79 14.97 -20.50
N ARG A 75 3.56 15.47 -19.27
CA ARG A 75 3.91 16.86 -18.89
C ARG A 75 5.42 17.09 -18.90
N TYR A 76 6.19 16.13 -18.41
CA TYR A 76 7.66 16.19 -18.44
C TYR A 76 8.20 16.29 -19.88
N PHE A 77 7.71 15.45 -20.81
CA PHE A 77 8.12 15.51 -22.22
C PHE A 77 7.69 16.81 -22.92
N ARG A 78 6.56 17.40 -22.51
CA ARG A 78 6.12 18.73 -22.99
C ARG A 78 6.89 19.90 -22.38
N GLY A 79 7.92 19.65 -21.57
CA GLY A 79 8.75 20.68 -20.95
C GLY A 79 8.08 21.39 -19.77
N LEU A 80 6.89 20.95 -19.34
CA LEU A 80 6.30 21.41 -18.10
C LEU A 80 6.93 20.61 -16.97
N HIS A 81 7.94 21.15 -16.29
CA HIS A 81 8.54 20.53 -15.10
C HIS A 81 7.45 20.17 -14.09
N PRO A 82 7.06 18.88 -13.97
CA PRO A 82 6.05 18.48 -13.03
C PRO A 82 6.65 18.40 -11.63
N ALA A 83 5.82 18.63 -10.61
CA ALA A 83 6.26 18.57 -9.21
C ALA A 83 6.93 17.23 -8.91
N GLY A 84 8.12 17.25 -8.29
CA GLY A 84 8.91 16.06 -7.95
C GLY A 84 9.88 15.57 -9.03
N SER A 85 9.91 16.18 -10.21
CA SER A 85 10.90 15.86 -11.26
C SER A 85 12.35 16.05 -10.80
N ASP A 86 12.61 16.99 -9.90
CA ASP A 86 13.94 17.20 -9.30
C ASP A 86 14.42 15.98 -8.51
N ARG A 87 13.52 15.29 -7.80
CA ARG A 87 13.87 14.09 -7.01
C ARG A 87 14.20 12.91 -7.93
N PHE A 88 13.47 12.78 -9.03
CA PHE A 88 13.76 11.77 -10.06
C PHE A 88 15.09 12.08 -10.76
N ASN A 89 15.35 13.34 -11.10
CA ASN A 89 16.60 13.76 -11.71
C ASN A 89 17.80 13.57 -10.77
N TYR A 90 17.62 13.82 -9.47
CA TYR A 90 18.62 13.57 -8.43
C TYR A 90 18.91 12.07 -8.23
N ALA A 91 17.88 11.23 -8.27
CA ALA A 91 18.07 9.78 -8.22
C ALA A 91 18.82 9.28 -9.47
N ARG A 92 18.43 9.78 -10.65
CA ARG A 92 19.08 9.45 -11.92
C ARG A 92 20.54 9.90 -11.94
N SER A 93 20.85 11.11 -11.49
CA SER A 93 22.21 11.61 -11.45
C SER A 93 23.08 10.76 -10.53
N ARG A 94 22.60 10.35 -9.35
CA ARG A 94 23.32 9.43 -8.44
C ARG A 94 23.65 8.07 -9.08
N ILE A 95 22.71 7.50 -9.83
CA ILE A 95 22.93 6.22 -10.52
C ILE A 95 23.93 6.42 -11.66
N TYR A 96 23.80 7.52 -12.41
CA TYR A 96 24.70 7.84 -13.50
C TYR A 96 26.13 8.06 -13.02
N ASP A 97 26.30 8.81 -11.92
CA ASP A 97 27.60 9.11 -11.30
C ASP A 97 28.31 7.83 -10.83
N THR A 98 27.56 6.92 -10.20
CA THR A 98 28.06 5.60 -9.78
C THR A 98 28.45 4.74 -10.97
N ALA A 99 27.64 4.75 -12.03
CA ALA A 99 27.92 3.99 -13.25
C ALA A 99 29.15 4.55 -14.01
N SER A 100 29.32 5.87 -14.06
CA SER A 100 30.52 6.48 -14.64
C SER A 100 31.77 6.14 -13.82
N HIS A 101 31.69 6.20 -12.49
CA HIS A 101 32.84 5.89 -11.63
C HIS A 101 33.33 4.45 -11.80
N VAL A 102 32.40 3.48 -11.91
CA VAL A 102 32.75 2.08 -12.15
C VAL A 102 33.30 1.86 -13.56
N LYS A 103 32.71 2.52 -14.57
CA LYS A 103 33.22 2.44 -15.95
C LYS A 103 34.64 2.98 -16.07
N ASP A 104 34.91 4.10 -15.42
CA ASP A 104 36.22 4.74 -15.47
C ASP A 104 37.26 3.91 -14.69
N TYR A 105 36.89 3.37 -13.53
CA TYR A 105 37.75 2.45 -12.77
C TYR A 105 38.09 1.17 -13.56
N ALA A 106 37.10 0.57 -14.24
CA ALA A 106 37.29 -0.61 -15.07
C ALA A 106 38.12 -0.29 -16.33
N ARG A 107 37.96 0.90 -16.91
CA ARG A 107 38.74 1.36 -18.06
C ARG A 107 40.20 1.61 -17.69
N GLU A 108 40.45 2.20 -16.52
CA GLU A 108 41.80 2.46 -16.02
C GLU A 108 42.53 1.15 -15.67
N TYR A 109 41.87 0.23 -14.97
CA TYR A 109 42.42 -1.10 -14.68
C TYR A 109 42.59 -1.97 -15.94
N GLY A 110 41.64 -1.93 -16.87
CA GLY A 110 41.73 -2.61 -18.15
C GLY A 110 42.88 -2.07 -19.01
N GLY A 111 43.10 -0.76 -18.99
CA GLY A 111 44.24 -0.11 -19.63
C GLY A 111 45.58 -0.55 -19.02
N TYR A 112 45.66 -0.68 -17.70
CA TYR A 112 46.85 -1.18 -17.00
C TYR A 112 47.18 -2.63 -17.37
N LEU A 113 46.18 -3.52 -17.36
CA LEU A 113 46.35 -4.92 -17.74
C LEU A 113 46.72 -5.06 -19.22
N GLN A 114 46.10 -4.27 -20.10
CA GLN A 114 46.43 -4.23 -21.52
C GLN A 114 47.85 -3.71 -21.75
N SER A 115 48.31 -2.69 -21.01
CA SER A 115 49.69 -2.22 -21.04
C SER A 115 50.64 -3.33 -20.61
N LYS A 116 50.36 -4.02 -19.49
CA LYS A 116 51.20 -5.13 -19.00
C LYS A 116 51.31 -6.29 -20.00
N VAL A 117 50.25 -6.62 -20.72
CA VAL A 117 50.30 -7.64 -21.78
C VAL A 117 51.14 -7.16 -22.96
N LYS A 118 51.05 -5.87 -23.31
CA LYS A 118 51.83 -5.28 -24.39
C LYS A 118 53.32 -5.16 -24.05
N ASP A 119 53.65 -4.91 -22.78
CA ASP A 119 55.02 -4.86 -22.25
C ASP A 119 55.61 -6.26 -22.01
N ALA A 120 54.77 -7.29 -21.82
CA ALA A 120 55.18 -8.70 -21.73
C ALA A 120 55.32 -9.38 -23.10
N ALA A 121 54.83 -8.73 -24.16
CA ALA A 121 55.10 -9.11 -25.55
C ALA A 121 55.91 -8.02 -26.29
N PRO A 122 57.09 -7.59 -25.79
CA PRO A 122 57.92 -6.68 -26.54
C PRO A 122 58.68 -7.49 -27.60
N GLY A 123 58.29 -7.31 -28.85
CA GLY A 123 59.09 -7.64 -30.03
C GLY A 123 59.49 -9.12 -30.18
N ALA A 124 58.72 -9.84 -31.00
CA ALA A 124 59.32 -10.81 -31.90
C ALA A 124 59.72 -10.09 -33.20
#